data_AF-A0ABD3J7B7-F1
#
_entry.id   AF-A0ABD3J7B7-F1
#
_cell.length_a   1.000
_cell.length_b   1.000
_cell.length_c   1.000
_cell.angle_alpha   90.00
_cell.angle_beta   90.00
_cell.angle_gamma   90.00
#
_symmetry.space_group_name_H-M   'P 1'
#
loop_
_entity.id
_entity.type
_entity.pdbx_description
1 polymer ?
#
loop_
_entity_poly.entity_id
_entity_poly.type
_entity_poly.pdbx_seq_one_letter_code
_entity_poly.pdbx_strand_id
1 'polypeptide(L)'
;MGSLENGSDEPLTPAGRLFLQKEMNQVIYCAIGMKQPLDVDALKLAIQSCPMIMHPRFCSLLVLDSAGREHWRRTRVDIDRHVVLVPGPIVEGLSDEGAVNEYLADLSTDSPGLMGDDKPLWDVHLLMAHQCMVLRIHHALGDGISLVSSFLAGSRQVDDPEALPTIGPPSSTMRRRSDGGGEWWKAVVRVLEVVWFTVVFVVEFVLRTMWVSDRRRR
;
A
#
# COMPACT_ATOMS: atom_id res chain seq x y z
N MET A 1 6.73 -18.59 32.28
CA MET A 1 5.98 -17.33 32.42
C MET A 1 6.99 -16.22 32.62
N GLY A 2 7.39 -15.56 31.53
CA GLY A 2 8.27 -14.39 31.57
C GLY A 2 7.42 -13.14 31.47
N SER A 3 7.53 -12.26 32.47
CA SER A 3 6.91 -10.94 32.50
C SER A 3 7.32 -10.14 31.26
N LEU A 4 6.37 -9.74 30.42
CA LEU A 4 6.64 -8.76 29.37
C LEU A 4 6.87 -7.42 30.08
N GLU A 5 8.14 -7.00 30.09
CA GLU A 5 8.57 -5.71 30.62
C GLU A 5 7.74 -4.58 29.98
N ASN A 6 7.40 -3.60 30.81
CA ASN A 6 6.81 -2.31 30.45
C ASN A 6 7.57 -1.67 29.26
N GLY A 7 7.12 -1.92 28.03
CA GLY A 7 7.44 -1.05 26.91
C GLY A 7 6.72 0.27 27.15
N SER A 8 7.45 1.37 27.28
CA SER A 8 6.86 2.70 27.35
C SER A 8 5.99 2.93 26.12
N ASP A 9 4.71 3.26 26.33
CA ASP A 9 3.81 3.67 25.25
C ASP A 9 4.49 4.79 24.44
N GLU A 10 4.63 4.59 23.13
CA GLU A 10 5.31 5.54 22.25
C GLU A 10 4.27 6.51 21.66
N PRO A 11 4.47 7.83 21.76
CA PRO A 11 3.51 8.78 21.21
C PRO A 11 3.46 8.70 19.69
N LEU A 12 2.27 8.94 19.12
CA LEU A 12 2.16 9.03 17.67
C LEU A 12 2.88 10.24 17.10
N THR A 13 3.53 10.03 15.96
CA THR A 13 4.07 11.10 15.13
C THR A 13 2.94 12.01 14.62
N PRO A 14 3.21 13.30 14.34
CA PRO A 14 2.20 14.21 13.79
C PRO A 14 1.53 13.67 12.51
N ALA A 15 2.32 13.04 11.62
CA ALA A 15 1.81 12.41 10.42
C ALA A 15 0.93 11.18 10.72
N GLY A 16 1.32 10.34 11.69
CA GLY A 16 0.52 9.19 12.11
C GLY A 16 -0.86 9.58 12.62
N ARG A 17 -0.95 10.65 13.42
CA ARG A 17 -2.25 11.18 13.90
C ARG A 17 -3.12 11.71 12.76
N LEU A 18 -2.51 12.39 11.79
CA LEU A 18 -3.23 12.87 10.61
C LEU A 18 -3.87 11.71 9.84
N PHE A 19 -3.14 10.62 9.59
CA PHE A 19 -3.67 9.48 8.83
C PHE A 19 -4.71 8.65 9.58
N LEU A 20 -4.81 8.80 10.91
CA LEU A 20 -5.85 8.14 11.70
C LEU A 20 -7.14 8.95 11.80
N GLN A 21 -7.14 10.21 11.33
CA GLN A 21 -8.38 10.96 11.19
C GLN A 21 -9.30 10.25 10.21
N LYS A 22 -10.59 10.21 10.52
CA LYS A 22 -11.60 9.50 9.72
C LYS A 22 -11.61 9.97 8.26
N GLU A 23 -11.33 11.25 8.05
CA GLU A 23 -11.26 11.91 6.75
C GLU A 23 -10.01 11.53 5.94
N MET A 24 -8.98 11.00 6.60
CA MET A 24 -7.64 10.73 6.06
C MET A 24 -7.17 9.28 6.30
N ASN A 25 -8.11 8.36 6.57
CA ASN A 25 -7.89 6.92 6.76
C ASN A 25 -7.33 6.29 5.48
N GLN A 26 -6.01 6.39 5.32
CA GLN A 26 -5.30 5.90 4.15
C GLN A 26 -4.81 4.49 4.38
N VAL A 27 -5.12 3.61 3.43
CA VAL A 27 -4.75 2.21 3.45
C VAL A 27 -3.94 1.89 2.20
N ILE A 28 -2.82 1.19 2.41
CA ILE A 28 -1.93 0.72 1.36
C ILE A 28 -2.28 -0.74 1.07
N TYR A 29 -2.54 -1.04 -0.19
CA TYR A 29 -2.80 -2.39 -0.68
C TYR A 29 -1.64 -2.87 -1.55
N CYS A 30 -1.19 -4.10 -1.33
CA CYS A 30 -0.16 -4.74 -2.13
C CYS A 30 -0.62 -6.16 -2.51
N ALA A 31 -0.70 -6.44 -3.81
CA ALA A 31 -1.01 -7.78 -4.31
C ALA A 31 0.27 -8.48 -4.77
N ILE A 32 0.44 -9.73 -4.31
CA ILE A 32 1.61 -10.56 -4.57
C ILE A 32 1.14 -11.87 -5.18
N GLY A 33 1.35 -12.03 -6.49
CA GLY A 33 1.06 -13.27 -7.20
C GLY A 33 2.15 -14.32 -6.97
N MET A 34 1.73 -15.56 -6.68
CA MET A 34 2.61 -16.69 -6.44
C MET A 34 2.55 -17.67 -7.62
N LYS A 35 3.70 -18.27 -7.97
CA LYS A 35 3.75 -19.33 -8.99
C LYS A 35 3.24 -20.67 -8.47
N GLN A 36 3.45 -20.94 -7.18
CA GLN A 36 3.04 -22.17 -6.53
C GLN A 36 1.72 -21.98 -5.81
N PRO A 37 0.93 -23.05 -5.59
CA PRO A 37 -0.27 -22.99 -4.75
C PRO A 37 0.08 -22.47 -3.35
N LEU A 38 -0.84 -21.73 -2.75
CA LEU A 38 -0.65 -21.19 -1.41
C LEU A 38 -0.77 -22.31 -0.37
N ASP A 39 0.31 -22.57 0.36
CA ASP A 39 0.27 -23.34 1.61
C ASP A 39 0.04 -22.37 2.76
N VAL A 40 -1.16 -22.43 3.35
CA VAL A 40 -1.59 -21.50 4.39
C VAL A 40 -0.70 -21.58 5.63
N ASP A 41 -0.31 -22.78 6.05
CA ASP A 41 0.46 -22.98 7.27
C ASP A 41 1.91 -22.55 7.06
N ALA A 42 2.50 -22.91 5.92
CA ALA A 42 3.84 -22.45 5.55
C ALA A 42 3.88 -20.92 5.43
N LEU A 43 2.84 -20.31 4.86
CA LEU A 43 2.77 -18.86 4.69
C LEU A 43 2.57 -18.13 6.01
N LYS A 44 1.76 -18.66 6.94
CA LYS A 44 1.65 -18.12 8.31
C LYS A 44 3.02 -18.10 9.01
N LEU A 45 3.79 -19.19 8.92
CA LEU A 45 5.15 -19.26 9.47
C LEU A 45 6.10 -18.26 8.79
N ALA A 46 6.01 -18.12 7.47
CA ALA A 46 6.81 -17.15 6.71
C ALA A 46 6.48 -15.70 7.12
N ILE A 47 5.19 -15.35 7.25
CA ILE A 47 4.74 -14.03 7.70
C ILE A 47 5.23 -13.76 9.13
N GLN A 48 5.11 -14.74 10.03
CA GLN A 48 5.52 -14.59 11.43
C GLN A 48 7.03 -14.35 11.58
N SER A 49 7.84 -14.97 10.71
CA SER A 49 9.30 -14.84 10.72
C SER A 49 9.82 -13.68 9.85
N CYS A 50 8.94 -13.00 9.12
CA CYS A 50 9.31 -11.93 8.19
C CYS A 50 9.88 -10.72 8.94
N PRO A 51 11.06 -10.20 8.56
CA PRO A 51 11.65 -9.00 9.17
C PRO A 51 10.72 -7.78 9.19
N MET A 52 9.88 -7.63 8.15
CA MET A 52 8.89 -6.56 8.08
C MET A 52 7.88 -6.66 9.23
N ILE A 53 7.33 -7.85 9.49
CA ILE A 53 6.33 -8.08 10.54
C ILE A 53 6.96 -8.02 11.94
N MET A 54 8.24 -8.40 12.05
CA MET A 54 9.01 -8.29 13.29
C MET A 54 9.40 -6.84 13.64
N HIS A 55 9.25 -5.90 12.71
CA HIS A 55 9.55 -4.50 12.95
C HIS A 55 8.60 -3.94 14.03
N PRO A 56 9.08 -3.13 15.00
CA PRO A 56 8.25 -2.65 16.12
C PRO A 56 6.91 -2.04 15.70
N ARG A 57 6.89 -1.25 14.62
CA ARG A 57 5.66 -0.67 14.04
C ARG A 57 4.57 -1.71 13.73
N PHE A 58 4.92 -2.87 13.17
CA PHE A 58 3.95 -3.93 12.84
C PHE A 58 3.52 -4.77 14.04
N CYS A 59 4.23 -4.64 15.16
CA CYS A 59 3.95 -5.28 16.43
C CYS A 59 3.32 -4.31 17.44
N SER A 60 2.76 -3.18 17.00
CA SER A 60 2.19 -2.16 17.90
C SER A 60 0.69 -2.00 17.71
N LEU A 61 -0.03 -1.95 18.83
CA LEU A 61 -1.44 -1.58 18.91
C LEU A 61 -1.57 -0.07 18.99
N LEU A 62 -2.60 0.46 18.34
CA LEU A 62 -3.05 1.81 18.58
C LEU A 62 -3.92 1.82 19.84
N VAL A 63 -3.51 2.57 20.86
CA VAL A 63 -4.21 2.67 22.15
C VAL A 63 -4.47 4.12 22.54
N LEU A 64 -5.57 4.38 23.24
CA LEU A 64 -5.89 5.68 23.80
C LEU A 64 -5.52 5.72 25.29
N ASP A 65 -4.84 6.77 25.74
CA ASP A 65 -4.61 7.03 27.16
C ASP A 65 -5.85 7.62 27.85
N SER A 66 -5.81 7.74 29.18
CA SER A 66 -6.88 8.34 29.97
C SER A 66 -7.15 9.82 29.66
N ALA A 67 -6.23 10.49 28.95
CA ALA A 67 -6.37 11.87 28.49
C ALA A 67 -6.83 11.95 27.02
N GLY A 68 -7.17 10.82 26.39
CA GLY A 68 -7.63 10.75 25.00
C GLY A 68 -6.53 10.92 23.96
N ARG A 69 -5.26 10.75 24.32
CA ARG A 69 -4.13 10.79 23.38
C ARG A 69 -3.81 9.41 22.86
N GLU A 70 -3.52 9.32 21.57
CA GLU A 70 -3.16 8.08 20.91
C GLU A 70 -1.68 7.75 21.17
N HIS A 71 -1.41 6.47 21.45
CA HIS A 71 -0.06 5.91 21.60
C HIS A 71 0.06 4.57 20.89
N TRP A 72 1.29 4.21 20.55
CA TRP A 72 1.66 2.87 20.10
C TRP A 72 2.09 2.04 21.31
N ARG A 73 1.42 0.90 21.51
CA ARG A 73 1.80 -0.08 22.52
C ARG A 73 2.26 -1.37 21.86
N ARG A 74 3.49 -1.77 22.16
CA ARG A 74 4.02 -3.03 21.64
C ARG A 74 3.22 -4.22 22.18
N THR A 75 2.87 -5.14 21.30
CA THR A 75 2.13 -6.36 21.60
C THR A 75 2.77 -7.57 20.93
N ARG A 76 2.33 -8.76 21.32
CA ARG A 76 2.60 -9.99 20.58
C ARG A 76 1.53 -10.13 19.49
N VAL A 77 1.98 -10.29 18.24
CA VAL A 77 1.09 -10.50 17.10
C VAL A 77 0.52 -11.91 17.14
N ASP A 78 -0.80 -12.01 17.04
CA ASP A 78 -1.52 -13.26 16.77
C ASP A 78 -1.81 -13.36 15.27
N ILE A 79 -1.04 -14.21 14.57
CA ILE A 79 -1.04 -14.30 13.10
C ILE A 79 -2.39 -14.80 12.57
N ASP A 80 -3.09 -15.66 13.29
CA ASP A 80 -4.38 -16.22 12.84
C ASP A 80 -5.45 -15.13 12.73
N ARG A 81 -5.33 -14.05 13.50
CA ARG A 81 -6.23 -12.88 13.45
C ARG A 81 -5.91 -11.91 12.31
N HIS A 82 -4.74 -12.06 11.68
CA HIS A 82 -4.26 -11.21 10.60
C HIS A 82 -4.36 -11.90 9.24
N VAL A 83 -4.51 -13.22 9.20
CA VAL A 83 -4.61 -13.98 7.95
C VAL A 83 -6.07 -14.33 7.66
N VAL A 84 -6.62 -13.73 6.60
CA VAL A 84 -7.97 -13.97 6.09
C VAL A 84 -7.91 -14.91 4.91
N LEU A 85 -8.55 -16.08 5.03
CA LEU A 85 -8.60 -17.07 3.96
C LEU A 85 -9.81 -16.80 3.04
N VAL A 86 -9.55 -16.70 1.73
CA VAL A 86 -10.59 -16.57 0.70
C VAL A 86 -10.51 -17.82 -0.22
N PRO A 87 -11.32 -18.86 0.06
CA PRO A 87 -11.14 -20.17 -0.56
C PRO A 87 -11.68 -20.27 -1.99
N GLY A 88 -12.68 -19.45 -2.36
CA GLY A 88 -13.38 -19.52 -3.65
C GLY A 88 -12.89 -18.48 -4.66
N PRO A 89 -13.32 -18.60 -5.94
CA PRO A 89 -13.14 -17.55 -6.92
C PRO A 89 -13.92 -16.30 -6.50
N ILE A 90 -13.36 -15.11 -6.76
CA ILE A 90 -14.01 -13.84 -6.40
C ILE A 90 -15.22 -13.60 -7.30
N VAL A 91 -15.03 -13.70 -8.61
CA VAL A 91 -16.09 -13.57 -9.63
C VAL A 91 -15.89 -14.63 -10.69
N GLU A 92 -16.96 -15.31 -11.09
CA GLU A 92 -16.91 -16.30 -12.17
C GLU A 92 -16.65 -15.63 -13.52
N GLY A 93 -15.76 -16.22 -14.32
CA GLY A 93 -15.50 -15.78 -15.70
C GLY A 93 -14.50 -14.63 -15.87
N LEU A 94 -13.92 -14.10 -14.79
CA LEU A 94 -12.80 -13.16 -14.85
C LEU A 94 -11.45 -13.88 -14.96
N SER A 95 -10.44 -13.19 -15.51
CA SER A 95 -9.04 -13.60 -15.37
C SER A 95 -8.59 -13.43 -13.91
N ASP A 96 -7.49 -14.09 -13.53
CA ASP A 96 -6.92 -13.95 -12.17
C ASP A 96 -6.61 -12.49 -11.82
N GLU A 97 -6.04 -11.72 -12.76
CA GLU A 97 -5.78 -10.29 -12.57
C GLU A 97 -7.09 -9.50 -12.40
N GLY A 98 -8.11 -9.79 -13.20
CA GLY A 98 -9.42 -9.14 -13.08
C GLY A 98 -10.10 -9.44 -11.75
N ALA A 99 -10.05 -10.68 -11.29
CA ALA A 99 -10.61 -11.11 -10.01
C ALA A 99 -9.86 -10.48 -8.81
N VAL A 100 -8.53 -10.40 -8.86
CA VAL A 100 -7.74 -9.70 -7.83
C VAL A 100 -8.04 -8.21 -7.82
N ASN A 101 -8.19 -7.57 -8.99
CA ASN A 101 -8.52 -6.16 -9.07
C ASN A 101 -9.93 -5.86 -8.53
N GLU A 102 -10.92 -6.70 -8.84
CA GLU A 102 -12.26 -6.59 -8.26
C GLU A 102 -12.22 -6.74 -6.74
N TYR A 103 -11.49 -7.74 -6.25
CA TYR A 103 -11.31 -7.94 -4.81
C TYR A 103 -10.68 -6.72 -4.13
N LEU A 104 -9.66 -6.11 -4.75
CA LEU A 104 -9.04 -4.89 -4.24
C LEU A 104 -10.00 -3.70 -4.26
N ALA A 105 -10.85 -3.59 -5.29
CA ALA A 105 -11.86 -2.56 -5.39
C ALA A 105 -12.87 -2.69 -4.24
N ASP A 106 -13.41 -3.88 -4.02
CA ASP A 106 -14.32 -4.19 -2.92
C ASP A 106 -13.65 -3.95 -1.56
N LEU A 107 -12.42 -4.41 -1.38
CA LEU A 107 -11.67 -4.23 -0.14
C LEU A 107 -11.38 -2.74 0.16
N SER A 108 -11.29 -1.91 -0.88
CA SER A 108 -11.05 -0.48 -0.77
C SER A 108 -12.30 0.34 -0.40
N THR A 109 -13.49 -0.15 -0.76
CA THR A 109 -14.78 0.47 -0.45
C THR A 109 -15.32 -0.06 0.88
N ASP A 110 -15.15 -1.35 1.15
CA ASP A 110 -15.51 -2.00 2.39
C ASP A 110 -14.34 -1.96 3.38
N SER A 111 -14.17 -0.79 4.01
CA SER A 111 -13.17 -0.55 5.06
C SER A 111 -13.51 -1.00 6.51
N PRO A 112 -14.64 -1.68 6.85
CA PRO A 112 -14.81 -2.10 8.23
C PRO A 112 -13.81 -3.22 8.60
N GLY A 113 -13.17 -3.09 9.76
CA GLY A 113 -12.40 -4.18 10.38
C GLY A 113 -10.87 -4.02 10.40
N LEU A 114 -10.28 -3.06 9.68
CA LEU A 114 -8.85 -2.72 9.85
C LEU A 114 -8.63 -1.77 11.04
N MET A 115 -9.57 -0.86 11.27
CA MET A 115 -9.58 0.09 12.38
C MET A 115 -10.23 -0.57 13.60
N GLY A 116 -9.42 -1.26 14.41
CA GLY A 116 -9.83 -1.84 15.70
C GLY A 116 -8.69 -1.75 16.71
N ASP A 117 -9.02 -1.60 17.99
CA ASP A 117 -8.04 -1.39 19.07
C ASP A 117 -7.38 -2.71 19.55
N ASP A 118 -7.67 -3.82 18.87
CA ASP A 118 -7.42 -5.18 19.36
C ASP A 118 -6.40 -5.96 18.55
N LYS A 119 -5.89 -5.40 17.44
CA LYS A 119 -4.77 -5.93 16.66
C LYS A 119 -3.98 -4.80 15.97
N PRO A 120 -2.70 -5.02 15.64
CA PRO A 120 -1.95 -4.11 14.78
C PRO A 120 -2.68 -3.84 13.44
N LEU A 121 -2.47 -2.64 12.89
CA LEU A 121 -3.26 -2.12 11.76
C LEU A 121 -2.83 -2.68 10.38
N TRP A 122 -2.77 -3.99 10.26
CA TRP A 122 -2.51 -4.69 9.02
C TRP A 122 -3.20 -6.07 8.99
N ASP A 123 -3.46 -6.58 7.79
CA ASP A 123 -3.89 -7.96 7.56
C ASP A 123 -3.48 -8.44 6.16
N VAL A 124 -3.57 -9.76 5.99
CA VAL A 124 -3.15 -10.51 4.82
C VAL A 124 -4.31 -11.38 4.37
N HIS A 125 -4.72 -11.20 3.12
CA HIS A 125 -5.81 -11.92 2.50
C HIS A 125 -5.23 -12.93 1.50
N LEU A 126 -5.60 -14.20 1.67
CA LEU A 126 -5.12 -15.31 0.83
C LEU A 126 -6.21 -15.71 -0.15
N LEU A 127 -6.07 -15.27 -1.40
CA LEU A 127 -6.98 -15.59 -2.49
C LEU A 127 -6.54 -16.92 -3.11
N MET A 128 -7.06 -18.02 -2.57
CA MET A 128 -6.59 -19.37 -2.87
C MET A 128 -6.79 -19.74 -4.34
N ALA A 129 -7.94 -19.37 -4.91
CA ALA A 129 -8.29 -19.64 -6.31
C ALA A 129 -7.41 -18.87 -7.32
N HIS A 130 -6.80 -17.77 -6.90
CA HIS A 130 -6.03 -16.86 -7.77
C HIS A 130 -4.53 -16.86 -7.45
N GLN A 131 -4.08 -17.76 -6.56
CA GLN A 131 -2.69 -17.86 -6.09
C GLN A 131 -2.10 -16.49 -5.69
N CYS A 132 -2.91 -15.65 -5.07
CA CYS A 132 -2.58 -14.25 -4.80
C CYS A 132 -2.69 -13.96 -3.31
N MET A 133 -1.68 -13.27 -2.78
CA MET A 133 -1.69 -12.73 -1.42
C MET A 133 -1.88 -11.21 -1.50
N VAL A 134 -2.91 -10.71 -0.84
CA VAL A 134 -3.17 -9.26 -0.72
C VAL A 134 -2.82 -8.81 0.69
N LEU A 135 -1.85 -7.92 0.80
CA LEU A 135 -1.44 -7.27 2.04
C LEU A 135 -2.14 -5.91 2.13
N ARG A 136 -2.82 -5.67 3.24
CA ARG A 136 -3.53 -4.42 3.55
C ARG A 136 -2.92 -3.81 4.81
N ILE A 137 -2.39 -2.60 4.70
CA ILE A 137 -1.61 -1.93 5.76
C ILE A 137 -2.13 -0.50 5.92
N HIS A 138 -2.39 -0.07 7.16
CA HIS A 138 -2.73 1.32 7.42
C HIS A 138 -1.50 2.25 7.26
N HIS A 139 -1.65 3.39 6.59
CA HIS A 139 -0.55 4.30 6.23
C HIS A 139 0.17 4.89 7.46
N ALA A 140 -0.47 4.89 8.64
CA ALA A 140 0.20 5.28 9.89
C ALA A 140 1.40 4.36 10.26
N LEU A 141 1.46 3.14 9.71
CA LEU A 141 2.56 2.20 9.95
C LEU A 141 3.80 2.49 9.11
N GLY A 142 3.64 3.12 7.95
CA GLY A 142 4.76 3.47 7.07
C GLY A 142 4.34 3.96 5.70
N ASP A 143 5.28 4.61 5.03
CA ASP A 143 5.14 5.01 3.63
C ASP A 143 5.50 3.85 2.67
N GLY A 144 5.05 3.95 1.41
CA GLY A 144 5.27 2.91 0.41
C GLY A 144 6.74 2.55 0.17
N ILE A 145 7.68 3.49 0.28
CA ILE A 145 9.11 3.22 0.06
C ILE A 145 9.65 2.39 1.21
N SER A 146 9.36 2.78 2.45
CA SER A 146 9.73 2.01 3.64
C SER A 146 9.17 0.60 3.62
N LEU A 147 7.91 0.43 3.17
CA LEU A 147 7.24 -0.86 3.08
C LEU A 147 7.88 -1.76 2.02
N VAL A 148 8.06 -1.27 0.79
CA VAL A 148 8.72 -2.02 -0.28
C VAL A 148 10.14 -2.39 0.12
N SER A 149 10.91 -1.47 0.72
CA SER A 149 12.28 -1.75 1.18
C SER A 149 12.31 -2.84 2.24
N SER A 150 11.39 -2.80 3.21
CA SER A 150 11.31 -3.81 4.28
C SER A 150 10.90 -5.18 3.74
N PHE A 151 9.96 -5.21 2.81
CA PHE A 151 9.52 -6.42 2.13
C PHE A 151 10.67 -7.09 1.36
N LEU A 152 11.44 -6.30 0.60
CA LEU A 152 12.59 -6.79 -0.15
C LEU A 152 13.73 -7.26 0.77
N ALA A 153 13.98 -6.56 1.88
CA ALA A 153 14.95 -7.00 2.89
C ALA A 153 14.58 -8.37 3.51
N GLY A 154 13.28 -8.65 3.62
CA GLY A 154 12.75 -9.94 4.07
C GLY A 154 12.69 -11.02 2.99
N SER A 155 13.01 -10.69 1.74
CA SER A 155 12.94 -11.60 0.60
C SER A 155 14.32 -12.08 0.17
N ARG A 156 14.40 -13.21 -0.52
CA ARG A 156 15.64 -13.78 -1.08
C ARG A 156 15.44 -14.21 -2.52
N GLN A 157 16.54 -14.24 -3.28
CA GLN A 157 16.49 -14.77 -4.63
C GLN A 157 16.29 -16.28 -4.60
N VAL A 158 15.56 -16.81 -5.59
CA VAL A 158 15.32 -18.25 -5.69
C VAL A 158 16.60 -19.01 -6.01
N ASP A 159 17.49 -18.40 -6.79
CA ASP A 159 18.77 -19.00 -7.21
C ASP A 159 19.90 -18.80 -6.18
N ASP A 160 19.75 -17.83 -5.27
CA ASP A 160 20.72 -17.53 -4.20
C ASP A 160 19.99 -17.13 -2.90
N PRO A 161 19.95 -18.04 -1.90
CA PRO A 161 19.20 -17.82 -0.66
C PRO A 161 19.82 -16.76 0.27
N GLU A 162 21.05 -16.31 0.02
CA GLU A 162 21.69 -15.24 0.81
C GLU A 162 21.58 -13.87 0.11
N ALA A 163 21.31 -13.85 -1.20
CA ALA A 163 21.18 -12.61 -1.95
C ALA A 163 19.81 -11.93 -1.75
N LEU A 164 19.86 -10.62 -1.53
CA LEU A 164 18.67 -9.77 -1.58
C LEU A 164 18.15 -9.66 -3.03
N PRO A 165 16.84 -9.49 -3.22
CA PRO A 165 16.29 -9.21 -4.54
C PRO A 165 16.79 -7.87 -5.06
N THR A 166 17.33 -7.88 -6.28
CA THR A 166 17.75 -6.66 -6.98
C THR A 166 16.57 -6.11 -7.77
N ILE A 167 16.09 -4.92 -7.44
CA ILE A 167 15.18 -4.19 -8.33
C ILE A 167 16.02 -3.64 -9.47
N GLY A 168 16.04 -4.35 -10.60
CA GLY A 168 16.63 -3.82 -11.83
C GLY A 168 15.89 -2.54 -12.25
N PRO A 169 16.54 -1.64 -13.03
CA PRO A 169 15.81 -0.57 -13.69
C PRO A 169 14.62 -1.20 -14.45
N PRO A 170 13.44 -0.56 -14.46
CA PRO A 170 12.26 -1.14 -15.08
C PRO A 170 12.64 -1.60 -16.50
N SER A 171 12.60 -2.91 -16.73
CA SER A 171 12.76 -3.46 -18.06
C SER A 171 11.51 -3.07 -18.82
N SER A 172 11.53 -1.86 -19.40
CA SER A 172 10.59 -1.49 -20.43
C SER A 172 10.91 -2.37 -21.63
N THR A 173 10.43 -3.60 -21.61
CA THR A 173 10.29 -4.45 -22.79
C THR A 173 9.13 -3.91 -23.64
N MET A 174 9.08 -2.59 -23.83
CA MET A 174 8.56 -2.05 -25.06
C MET A 174 9.69 -2.30 -26.05
N ARG A 175 9.52 -3.32 -26.91
CA ARG A 175 10.34 -3.43 -28.13
C ARG A 175 10.20 -2.10 -28.86
N ARG A 176 11.12 -1.16 -28.62
CA ARG A 176 11.37 -0.04 -29.51
C ARG A 176 11.83 -0.70 -30.80
N ARG A 177 10.88 -0.90 -31.73
CA ARG A 177 11.23 -0.99 -33.13
C ARG A 177 11.99 0.30 -33.42
N SER A 178 13.30 0.17 -33.61
CA SER A 178 14.15 1.21 -34.18
C SER A 178 13.55 1.57 -35.53
N ASP A 179 12.80 2.67 -35.56
CA ASP A 179 12.44 3.36 -36.78
C ASP A 179 12.89 4.82 -36.59
N GLY A 180 14.15 5.05 -36.96
CA GLY A 180 14.95 6.24 -36.63
C GLY A 180 14.50 7.56 -37.27
N GLY A 181 13.27 7.63 -37.81
CA GLY A 181 12.72 8.83 -38.43
C GLY A 181 11.56 9.48 -37.66
N GLY A 182 10.86 8.76 -36.77
CA GLY A 182 9.61 9.21 -36.15
C GLY A 182 9.70 9.72 -34.70
N GLU A 183 10.80 9.45 -33.98
CA GLU A 183 10.91 9.77 -32.55
C GLU A 183 11.06 11.28 -32.28
N TRP A 184 11.81 12.01 -33.11
CA TRP A 184 11.95 13.47 -32.95
C TRP A 184 10.63 14.20 -33.19
N TRP A 185 9.85 13.77 -34.18
CA TRP A 185 8.52 14.35 -34.45
C TRP A 185 7.55 14.09 -33.30
N LYS A 186 7.55 12.88 -32.72
CA LYS A 186 6.75 12.57 -31.53
C LYS A 186 7.16 13.42 -30.31
N ALA A 187 8.45 13.70 -30.15
CA ALA A 187 8.92 14.58 -29.08
C ALA A 187 8.44 16.03 -29.29
N VAL A 188 8.49 16.53 -30.52
CA VAL A 188 7.96 17.86 -30.88
C VAL A 188 6.47 17.96 -30.60
N VAL A 189 5.67 16.96 -31.02
CA VAL A 189 4.23 16.92 -30.76
C VAL A 189 3.93 16.93 -29.26
N ARG A 190 4.65 16.13 -28.45
CA ARG A 190 4.49 16.15 -26.99
C ARG A 190 4.80 17.50 -26.36
N VAL A 191 5.86 18.18 -26.81
CA VAL A 191 6.19 19.52 -26.31
C VAL A 191 5.10 20.51 -26.68
N LEU A 192 4.57 20.44 -27.91
CA LEU A 192 3.46 21.28 -28.34
C LEU A 192 2.19 21.03 -27.52
N GLU A 193 1.86 19.78 -27.20
CA GLU A 193 0.74 19.43 -26.31
C GLU A 193 0.94 20.05 -24.92
N VAL A 194 2.11 19.91 -24.31
CA VAL A 194 2.41 20.48 -22.99
C VAL A 194 2.28 22.00 -23.01
N VAL A 195 2.82 22.67 -24.04
CA VAL A 195 2.69 24.13 -24.22
C VAL A 195 1.22 24.52 -24.36
N TRP A 196 0.45 23.81 -25.19
CA TRP A 196 -0.98 24.07 -25.37
C TRP A 196 -1.76 23.93 -24.07
N PHE A 197 -1.59 22.82 -23.33
CA PHE A 197 -2.25 22.63 -22.04
C PHE A 197 -1.86 23.69 -21.02
N THR A 198 -0.60 24.13 -21.02
CA THR A 198 -0.12 25.21 -20.15
C THR A 198 -0.79 26.54 -20.49
N VAL A 199 -0.94 26.88 -21.78
CA VAL A 199 -1.64 28.09 -22.23
C VAL A 199 -3.11 28.05 -21.83
N VAL A 200 -3.80 26.93 -22.07
CA VAL A 200 -5.20 26.75 -21.67
C VAL A 200 -5.36 26.95 -20.16
N PHE A 201 -4.47 26.36 -19.36
CA PHE A 201 -4.49 26.50 -17.90
C PHE A 201 -4.27 27.95 -17.44
N VAL A 202 -3.31 28.67 -18.04
CA VAL A 202 -3.05 30.08 -17.72
C VAL A 202 -4.25 30.95 -18.09
N VAL A 203 -4.85 30.73 -19.26
CA VAL A 203 -6.06 31.46 -19.68
C VAL A 203 -7.22 31.19 -18.73
N GLU A 204 -7.47 29.92 -18.38
CA GLU A 204 -8.50 29.57 -17.42
C GLU A 204 -8.26 30.21 -16.05
N PHE A 205 -7.01 30.21 -15.57
CA PHE A 205 -6.61 30.84 -14.32
C PHE A 205 -6.85 32.35 -14.35
N VAL A 206 -6.50 33.04 -15.44
CA VAL A 206 -6.76 34.47 -15.62
C VAL A 206 -8.26 34.76 -15.68
N LEU A 207 -9.04 33.96 -16.43
CA LEU A 207 -10.50 34.11 -16.47
C LEU A 207 -11.14 33.93 -15.10
N ARG A 208 -10.70 32.92 -14.32
CA ARG A 208 -11.17 32.70 -12.95
C ARG A 208 -10.80 33.86 -12.01
N THR A 209 -9.59 34.41 -12.13
CA THR A 209 -9.18 35.58 -11.31
C THR A 209 -9.93 36.85 -11.70
N MET A 210 -10.21 37.06 -12.99
CA MET A 210 -11.03 38.17 -13.47
C MET A 210 -12.51 38.03 -13.05
N TRP A 211 -13.07 36.82 -13.06
CA TRP A 211 -14.44 36.54 -12.61
C TRP A 211 -14.64 36.74 -11.11
N VAL A 212 -13.59 36.49 -10.31
CA VAL A 212 -13.61 36.73 -8.85
C VAL A 212 -13.50 38.23 -8.50
N SER A 213 -13.08 39.09 -9.44
CA SER A 213 -12.79 40.50 -9.15
C SER A 213 -13.98 41.47 -9.23
N ASP A 214 -15.24 41.00 -9.41
CA ASP A 214 -16.40 41.92 -9.44
C ASP A 214 -17.61 41.45 -8.63
N ARG A 215 -17.40 41.24 -7.33
CA ARG A 215 -18.49 41.15 -6.32
C ARG A 215 -18.33 42.09 -5.12
N ARG A 216 -17.50 43.13 -5.22
CA ARG A 216 -17.46 44.20 -4.21
C ARG A 216 -17.44 45.57 -4.87
N ARG A 217 -18.64 46.08 -5.15
CA ARG A 217 -19.03 47.50 -5.07
C ARG A 217 -20.53 47.64 -5.33
N ARG A 218 -21.34 47.40 -4.30
CA ARG A 218 -22.54 48.18 -3.98
C ARG A 218 -22.67 48.21 -2.46
#